data_AF-A0A3D3L097-F1
#
_entry.id   AF-A0A3D3L097-F1
#
_cell.length_a   1.000
_cell.length_b   1.000
_cell.length_c   1.000
_cell.angle_alpha   90.00
_cell.angle_beta   90.00
_cell.angle_gamma   90.00
#
_symmetry.space_group_name_H-M   'P 1'
#
loop_
_entity.id
_entity.type
_entity.pdbx_description
1 polymer ?
#
loop_
_entity_poly.entity_id
_entity_poly.type
_entity_poly.pdbx_seq_one_letter_code
_entity_poly.pdbx_strand_id
1 'polypeptide(L)'
;VYATYFTKSIAENEIIGTVLWARGVSITAITVAILSPIMGAFADRGGYRKLFLFIMTVIAIIGSFMLYFVLPGQVIRALCWFVIGNIAFEMGGVLYNAFLPEIAPPEKIGRVSGYGWSLGYIGGLFCMGVAMVTLVNPEVPWFGFTKEAGENIRAT
;
A
#
# COMPACT_ATOMS: atom_id res chain seq x y z
N VAL A 1 -10.12 3.33 0.38
CA VAL A 1 -10.62 4.21 -0.71
C VAL A 1 -10.43 3.56 -2.07
N TYR A 2 -9.19 3.25 -2.47
CA TYR A 2 -8.91 2.68 -3.78
C TYR A 2 -9.59 1.33 -4.08
N ALA A 3 -9.70 0.42 -3.11
CA ALA A 3 -10.43 -0.84 -3.29
C ALA A 3 -11.89 -0.60 -3.72
N THR A 4 -12.56 0.38 -3.11
CA THR A 4 -13.92 0.79 -3.47
C THR A 4 -13.98 1.43 -4.86
N TYR A 5 -12.99 2.24 -5.21
CA TYR A 5 -12.86 2.78 -6.57
C TYR A 5 -12.68 1.68 -7.62
N PHE A 6 -11.86 0.67 -7.31
CA PHE A 6 -11.65 -0.47 -8.19
C PHE A 6 -12.95 -1.26 -8.44
N THR A 7 -13.71 -1.56 -7.38
CA THR A 7 -14.96 -2.34 -7.52
C THR A 7 -16.09 -1.55 -8.19
N LYS A 8 -16.18 -0.23 -7.95
CA LYS A 8 -17.28 0.60 -8.43
C LYS A 8 -17.04 1.28 -9.78
N SER A 9 -15.79 1.57 -10.13
CA SER A 9 -15.46 2.41 -11.30
C SER A 9 -14.52 1.73 -12.30
N ILE A 10 -13.67 0.79 -11.87
CA ILE A 10 -12.74 0.11 -12.78
C ILE A 10 -13.32 -1.23 -13.27
N ALA A 11 -13.93 -2.00 -12.38
CA ALA A 11 -14.51 -3.29 -12.72
C ALA A 11 -15.88 -3.15 -13.41
N GLU A 12 -16.21 -4.09 -14.29
CA GLU A 12 -17.49 -4.13 -15.00
C GLU A 12 -18.69 -4.33 -14.06
N ASN A 13 -18.48 -5.02 -12.93
CA ASN A 13 -19.50 -5.30 -11.93
C ASN A 13 -18.85 -5.36 -10.54
N GLU A 14 -19.51 -4.81 -9.51
CA GLU A 14 -19.03 -4.82 -8.12
C GLU A 14 -18.73 -6.25 -7.62
N ILE A 15 -19.52 -7.25 -8.01
CA ILE A 15 -19.31 -8.64 -7.60
C ILE A 15 -18.00 -9.17 -8.19
N ILE A 16 -17.83 -9.01 -9.51
CA ILE A 16 -16.62 -9.46 -10.22
C ILE A 16 -15.40 -8.68 -9.72
N GLY A 17 -15.52 -7.37 -9.54
CA GLY A 17 -14.48 -6.51 -9.00
C GLY A 17 -14.03 -6.95 -7.61
N THR A 18 -14.98 -7.28 -6.72
CA THR A 18 -14.67 -7.76 -5.37
C THR A 18 -13.90 -9.09 -5.41
N VAL A 19 -14.33 -10.01 -6.28
CA VAL A 19 -13.64 -11.30 -6.48
C VAL A 19 -12.22 -11.09 -7.02
N LEU A 20 -12.04 -10.21 -8.02
CA LEU A 20 -10.74 -9.92 -8.62
C LEU A 20 -9.80 -9.23 -7.63
N TRP A 21 -10.31 -8.29 -6.85
CA TRP A 21 -9.55 -7.63 -5.79
C TRP A 21 -9.08 -8.63 -4.74
N ALA A 22 -10.01 -9.48 -4.26
CA ALA A 22 -9.69 -10.54 -3.29
C ALA A 22 -8.61 -11.49 -3.84
N ARG A 23 -8.71 -11.90 -5.11
CA ARG A 23 -7.67 -12.71 -5.77
C ARG A 23 -6.32 -11.99 -5.81
N GLY A 24 -6.28 -10.69 -6.10
CA GLY A 24 -5.05 -9.89 -6.06
C GLY A 24 -4.40 -9.86 -4.68
N VAL A 25 -5.22 -9.70 -3.62
CA VAL A 25 -4.75 -9.77 -2.23
C VAL A 25 -4.22 -11.17 -1.90
N SER A 26 -4.93 -12.24 -2.29
CA SER A 26 -4.46 -13.62 -2.07
C SER A 26 -3.16 -13.92 -2.79
N ILE A 27 -2.99 -13.48 -4.05
CA ILE A 27 -1.74 -13.64 -4.79
C ILE A 27 -0.61 -12.93 -4.04
N THR A 28 -0.85 -11.70 -3.59
CA THR A 28 0.14 -10.96 -2.79
C THR A 28 0.53 -11.74 -1.54
N ALA A 29 -0.43 -12.23 -0.77
CA ALA A 29 -0.16 -12.97 0.46
C ALA A 29 0.66 -14.23 0.21
N ILE A 30 0.33 -15.01 -0.84
CA ILE A 30 1.10 -16.20 -1.22
C ILE A 30 2.52 -15.82 -1.64
N THR A 31 2.67 -14.78 -2.46
CA THR A 31 3.98 -14.30 -2.91
C THR A 31 4.84 -13.83 -1.73
N VAL A 32 4.27 -13.05 -0.81
CA VAL A 32 4.96 -12.60 0.41
C VAL A 32 5.32 -13.77 1.32
N ALA A 33 4.43 -14.77 1.47
CA ALA A 33 4.71 -15.96 2.28
C ALA A 33 5.92 -16.74 1.74
N ILE A 34 6.10 -16.81 0.41
CA ILE A 34 7.23 -17.47 -0.23
C ILE A 34 8.50 -16.60 -0.21
N LEU A 35 8.37 -15.28 -0.44
CA LEU A 35 9.51 -14.37 -0.51
C LEU A 35 10.06 -13.96 0.86
N SER A 36 9.23 -13.93 1.90
CA SER A 36 9.61 -13.45 3.24
C SER A 36 10.79 -14.22 3.85
N PRO A 37 10.88 -15.57 3.80
CA PRO A 37 12.03 -16.28 4.37
C PRO A 37 13.30 -16.02 3.57
N ILE A 38 13.16 -15.91 2.23
CA ILE A 38 14.28 -15.67 1.32
C ILE A 38 14.86 -14.29 1.58
N MET A 39 14.04 -13.24 1.53
CA MET A 39 14.51 -11.88 1.78
C MET A 39 14.96 -11.67 3.21
N GLY A 40 14.31 -12.29 4.21
CA GLY A 40 14.75 -12.26 5.60
C GLY A 40 16.18 -12.82 5.74
N ALA A 41 16.46 -13.98 5.15
CA ALA A 41 17.80 -14.58 5.16
C ALA A 41 18.85 -13.71 4.44
N PHE A 42 18.50 -13.08 3.31
CA PHE A 42 19.41 -12.16 2.61
C PHE A 42 19.68 -10.88 3.41
N ALA A 43 18.64 -10.32 4.02
CA ALA A 43 18.73 -9.14 4.87
C ALA A 43 19.60 -9.44 6.10
N ASP A 44 19.48 -10.64 6.67
CA ASP A 44 20.25 -11.04 7.84
C ASP A 44 21.74 -11.21 7.56
N ARG A 45 22.10 -11.81 6.41
CA ARG A 45 23.50 -12.08 6.05
C ARG A 45 24.24 -10.90 5.44
N GLY A 46 23.54 -10.00 4.77
CA GLY A 46 24.17 -8.94 3.97
C GLY A 46 24.47 -7.65 4.70
N GLY A 47 23.89 -7.38 5.87
CA GLY A 47 23.99 -6.06 6.53
C GLY A 47 23.32 -4.90 5.77
N TYR A 48 22.81 -5.15 4.55
CA TYR A 48 22.14 -4.17 3.69
C TYR A 48 20.64 -4.00 4.01
N ARG A 49 20.19 -4.43 5.19
CA ARG A 49 18.77 -4.39 5.59
C ARG A 49 18.13 -3.01 5.32
N LYS A 50 18.89 -1.93 5.52
CA LYS A 50 18.40 -0.54 5.42
C LYS A 50 18.16 -0.16 3.97
N LEU A 51 19.06 -0.61 3.10
CA LEU A 51 18.93 -0.45 1.66
C LEU A 51 17.74 -1.25 1.13
N PHE A 52 17.55 -2.49 1.58
CA PHE A 52 16.39 -3.29 1.20
C PHE A 52 15.06 -2.65 1.64
N LEU A 53 14.99 -2.16 2.88
CA LEU A 53 13.79 -1.47 3.37
C LEU A 53 13.50 -0.21 2.54
N PHE A 54 14.54 0.55 2.19
CA PHE A 54 14.42 1.72 1.31
C PHE A 54 13.91 1.34 -0.08
N ILE A 55 14.49 0.31 -0.71
CA ILE A 55 14.07 -0.17 -2.04
C ILE A 55 12.60 -0.62 -2.00
N MET A 56 12.19 -1.42 -1.02
CA MET A 56 10.80 -1.86 -0.87
C MET A 56 9.84 -0.68 -0.70
N THR A 57 10.24 0.33 0.08
CA THR A 57 9.45 1.56 0.26
C THR A 57 9.32 2.34 -1.05
N VAL A 58 10.41 2.47 -1.81
CA VAL A 58 10.38 3.14 -3.13
C VAL A 58 9.48 2.38 -4.11
N ILE A 59 9.55 1.04 -4.14
CA ILE A 59 8.67 0.23 -5.00
C ILE A 59 7.20 0.41 -4.59
N ALA A 60 6.90 0.43 -3.29
CA ALA A 60 5.54 0.67 -2.79
C ALA A 60 5.02 2.07 -3.17
N ILE A 61 5.87 3.10 -3.09
CA ILE A 61 5.55 4.47 -3.53
C ILE A 61 5.28 4.51 -5.03
N ILE A 62 6.15 3.91 -5.84
CA ILE A 62 5.98 3.87 -7.31
C ILE A 62 4.70 3.10 -7.66
N GLY A 63 4.43 1.96 -7.02
CA GLY A 63 3.21 1.20 -7.23
C GLY A 63 1.96 2.03 -6.93
N SER A 64 1.95 2.72 -5.79
CA SER A 64 0.85 3.60 -5.39
C SER A 64 0.67 4.79 -6.33
N PHE A 65 1.78 5.40 -6.77
CA PHE A 65 1.75 6.50 -7.74
C PHE A 65 1.27 6.05 -9.12
N MET A 66 1.64 4.85 -9.56
CA MET A 66 1.18 4.30 -10.85
C MET A 66 -0.32 4.01 -10.85
N LEU A 67 -0.93 3.74 -9.69
CA LEU A 67 -2.39 3.58 -9.58
C LEU A 67 -3.15 4.87 -9.93
N TYR A 68 -2.54 6.05 -9.73
CA TYR A 68 -3.13 7.32 -10.18
C TYR A 68 -3.41 7.31 -11.70
N PHE A 69 -2.54 6.72 -12.52
CA PHE A 69 -2.67 6.72 -13.98
C PHE A 69 -3.63 5.66 -14.53
N VAL A 70 -4.24 4.86 -13.66
CA VAL A 70 -5.19 3.82 -14.06
C VAL A 70 -6.54 4.44 -14.38
N LEU A 71 -7.00 4.24 -15.61
CA LEU A 71 -8.32 4.66 -16.07
C LEU A 71 -9.38 3.57 -15.83
N PRO A 72 -10.67 3.95 -15.74
CA PRO A 72 -11.78 3.01 -15.74
C PRO A 72 -11.66 1.96 -16.86
N GLY A 73 -11.97 0.69 -16.56
CA GLY A 73 -11.84 -0.43 -17.49
C GLY A 73 -10.44 -1.08 -17.58
N GLN A 74 -9.38 -0.46 -17.03
CA GLN A 74 -8.02 -1.04 -17.03
C GLN A 74 -7.77 -1.98 -15.84
N VAL A 75 -8.64 -2.97 -15.66
CA VAL A 75 -8.66 -3.91 -14.52
C VAL A 75 -7.32 -4.59 -14.29
N ILE A 76 -6.72 -5.16 -15.35
CA ILE A 76 -5.44 -5.88 -15.25
C ILE A 76 -4.32 -4.94 -14.80
N ARG A 77 -4.24 -3.75 -15.39
CA ARG A 77 -3.21 -2.75 -15.05
C ARG A 77 -3.33 -2.31 -13.59
N ALA A 78 -4.56 -2.10 -13.11
CA ALA A 78 -4.83 -1.76 -11.72
C ALA A 78 -4.35 -2.84 -10.76
N LEU A 79 -4.71 -4.11 -11.04
CA LEU A 79 -4.31 -5.25 -10.21
C LEU A 79 -2.81 -5.47 -10.23
N CYS A 80 -2.15 -5.34 -11.38
CA CYS A 80 -0.69 -5.49 -11.47
C CYS A 80 0.04 -4.48 -10.58
N TRP A 81 -0.28 -3.19 -10.70
CA TRP A 81 0.36 -2.16 -9.87
C TRP A 81 0.00 -2.29 -8.39
N PHE A 82 -1.24 -2.65 -8.10
CA PHE A 82 -1.68 -2.93 -6.72
C PHE A 82 -0.89 -4.09 -6.11
N VAL A 83 -0.79 -5.23 -6.80
CA VAL A 83 -0.07 -6.42 -6.31
C VAL A 83 1.41 -6.09 -6.10
N ILE A 84 2.06 -5.42 -7.05
CA ILE A 84 3.47 -5.03 -6.91
C ILE A 84 3.68 -4.11 -5.70
N GLY A 85 2.86 -3.06 -5.58
CA GLY A 85 2.94 -2.12 -4.46
C GLY A 85 2.65 -2.80 -3.11
N ASN A 86 1.65 -3.67 -3.07
CA ASN A 86 1.25 -4.38 -1.85
C ASN A 86 2.29 -5.42 -1.42
N ILE A 87 2.91 -6.16 -2.36
CA ILE A 87 4.03 -7.05 -2.04
C ILE A 87 5.17 -6.25 -1.42
N ALA A 88 5.56 -5.12 -2.03
CA ALA A 88 6.64 -4.30 -1.53
C ALA A 88 6.33 -3.72 -0.13
N PHE A 89 5.09 -3.30 0.12
CA PHE A 89 4.64 -2.83 1.43
C PHE A 89 4.76 -3.92 2.51
N GLU A 90 4.22 -5.11 2.25
CA GLU A 90 4.26 -6.25 3.17
C GLU A 90 5.71 -6.70 3.44
N MET A 91 6.53 -6.79 2.40
CA MET A 91 7.95 -7.13 2.53
C MET A 91 8.74 -6.06 3.30
N GLY A 92 8.40 -4.78 3.12
CA GLY A 92 8.91 -3.68 3.93
C GLY A 92 8.58 -3.85 5.42
N GLY A 93 7.36 -4.30 5.74
CA GLY A 93 6.94 -4.63 7.09
C GLY A 93 7.76 -5.77 7.72
N VAL A 94 8.03 -6.84 6.97
CA VAL A 94 8.89 -7.95 7.42
C VAL A 94 10.30 -7.45 7.76
N LEU A 95 10.90 -6.63 6.89
CA LEU A 95 12.23 -6.05 7.10
C LEU A 95 12.24 -5.08 8.29
N TYR A 96 11.20 -4.25 8.42
CA TYR A 96 11.03 -3.34 9.55
C TYR A 96 10.97 -4.09 10.89
N ASN A 97 10.22 -5.19 10.95
CA ASN A 97 10.14 -6.01 12.16
C ASN A 97 11.46 -6.70 12.48
N ALA A 98 12.21 -7.14 11.46
CA ALA A 98 13.54 -7.71 11.63
C ALA A 98 14.59 -6.69 12.13
N PHE A 99 14.34 -5.40 11.92
CA PHE A 99 15.21 -4.31 12.40
C PHE A 99 15.01 -3.92 13.85
N LEU A 100 13.79 -4.12 14.35
CA LEU A 100 13.39 -3.61 15.65
C LEU A 100 14.29 -4.10 16.82
N PRO A 101 14.75 -5.37 16.86
CA PRO A 101 15.66 -5.85 17.91
C PRO A 101 17.07 -5.25 17.87
N GLU A 102 17.49 -4.71 16.72
CA GLU A 102 18.81 -4.05 16.57
C GLU A 102 18.76 -2.59 17.05
N ILE A 103 17.59 -1.96 16.96
CA ILE A 103 17.39 -0.53 17.26
C ILE A 103 16.96 -0.31 18.72
N ALA A 104 16.24 -1.26 19.31
CA ALA A 104 15.69 -1.15 20.66
C ALA A 104 16.15 -2.30 21.55
N PRO A 105 16.50 -2.02 22.83
CA PRO A 105 16.79 -3.08 23.78
C PRO A 105 15.53 -3.93 24.04
N PRO A 106 15.67 -5.23 24.38
CA PRO A 106 14.57 -6.20 24.47
C PRO A 106 13.37 -5.73 25.28
N GLU A 107 13.60 -5.00 26.37
CA GLU A 107 12.57 -4.50 27.28
C GLU A 107 11.73 -3.37 26.68
N LYS A 108 12.27 -2.68 25.65
CA LYS A 108 11.65 -1.52 25.00
C LYS A 108 11.12 -1.82 23.59
N ILE A 109 11.44 -2.99 23.02
CA ILE A 109 10.99 -3.41 21.68
C ILE A 109 9.48 -3.20 21.51
N GLY A 110 8.67 -3.70 22.44
CA GLY A 110 7.20 -3.57 22.36
C GLY A 110 6.73 -2.11 22.34
N ARG A 111 7.37 -1.24 23.13
CA ARG A 111 7.01 0.18 23.22
C ARG A 111 7.44 0.96 21.97
N VAL A 112 8.63 0.69 21.44
CA VAL A 112 9.14 1.31 20.21
C VAL A 112 8.30 0.87 19.01
N SER A 113 7.99 -0.42 18.90
CA SER A 113 7.06 -0.93 17.88
C SER A 113 5.69 -0.27 17.98
N GLY A 114 5.13 -0.23 19.21
CA GLY A 114 3.84 0.37 19.48
C GLY A 114 3.76 1.83 19.06
N TYR A 115 4.81 2.63 19.33
CA TYR A 115 4.88 4.01 18.84
C TYR A 115 4.97 4.09 17.33
N GLY A 116 5.82 3.29 16.68
CA GLY A 116 5.94 3.29 15.22
C GLY A 116 4.61 2.94 14.55
N TRP A 117 3.92 1.92 15.07
CA TRP A 117 2.61 1.50 14.58
C TRP A 117 1.55 2.58 14.84
N SER A 118 1.45 3.11 16.06
CA SER A 118 0.45 4.13 16.41
C SER A 118 0.62 5.41 15.59
N LEU A 119 1.86 5.89 15.43
CA LEU A 119 2.16 7.06 14.61
C LEU A 119 1.85 6.80 13.13
N GLY A 120 2.15 5.60 12.63
CA GLY A 120 1.79 5.18 11.28
C GLY A 120 0.27 5.18 11.06
N TYR A 121 -0.50 4.66 12.01
CA TYR A 121 -1.97 4.67 11.95
C TYR A 121 -2.54 6.08 12.01
N ILE A 122 -2.04 6.93 12.91
CA ILE A 122 -2.47 8.33 13.01
C ILE A 122 -2.18 9.06 11.69
N GLY A 123 -1.00 8.88 11.12
CA GLY A 123 -0.63 9.45 9.83
C GLY A 123 -1.53 8.94 8.69
N GLY A 124 -1.76 7.63 8.61
CA GLY A 124 -2.64 7.02 7.61
C GLY A 124 -4.08 7.50 7.73
N LEU A 125 -4.62 7.58 8.94
CA LEU A 125 -5.97 8.09 9.21
C LEU A 125 -6.08 9.58 8.88
N PHE A 126 -5.06 10.36 9.22
CA PHE A 126 -5.00 11.79 8.89
C PHE A 126 -4.97 11.99 7.37
N CYS A 127 -4.09 11.29 6.64
CA CYS A 127 -4.06 11.32 5.18
C CYS A 127 -5.40 10.91 4.56
N MET A 128 -6.01 9.84 5.08
CA MET A 128 -7.33 9.39 4.62
C MET A 128 -8.42 10.46 4.87
N GLY A 129 -8.41 11.08 6.06
CA GLY A 129 -9.35 12.13 6.41
C GLY A 129 -9.20 13.36 5.50
N VAL A 130 -7.96 13.81 5.27
CA VAL A 130 -7.65 14.88 4.31
C VAL A 130 -8.17 14.51 2.93
N ALA A 131 -7.79 13.35 2.39
CA ALA A 131 -8.25 12.89 1.08
C ALA A 131 -9.78 12.86 0.96
N MET A 132 -10.49 12.42 2.00
CA MET A 132 -11.94 12.41 2.01
C MET A 132 -12.56 13.81 2.01
N VAL A 133 -12.04 14.73 2.82
CA VAL A 133 -12.58 16.10 2.94
C VAL A 133 -12.24 16.95 1.71
N THR A 134 -11.08 16.75 1.09
CA THR A 134 -10.59 17.63 0.02
C THR A 134 -10.85 17.11 -1.38
N LEU A 135 -10.88 15.78 -1.57
CA LEU A 135 -10.98 15.16 -2.89
C LEU A 135 -12.26 14.34 -3.09
N VAL A 136 -12.68 13.56 -2.10
CA VAL A 136 -13.80 12.60 -2.28
C VAL A 136 -15.18 13.24 -2.04
N ASN A 137 -15.40 13.87 -0.89
CA ASN A 137 -16.71 14.40 -0.49
C ASN A 137 -17.12 15.77 -1.07
N PRO A 138 -16.23 16.75 -1.30
CA PRO A 138 -16.68 18.10 -1.66
C PRO A 138 -17.29 18.13 -3.07
N GLU A 139 -18.31 18.97 -3.30
CA GLU A 139 -18.95 19.12 -4.62
C GLU A 139 -17.92 19.54 -5.69
N VAL A 140 -17.02 20.46 -5.34
CA VAL A 140 -15.85 20.86 -6.13
C VAL A 140 -14.59 20.36 -5.43
N PRO A 141 -13.89 19.33 -5.97
CA PRO A 141 -12.62 18.87 -5.43
C PRO A 141 -11.58 19.99 -5.40
N TRP A 142 -10.75 19.99 -4.35
CA TRP A 142 -9.63 20.92 -4.26
C TRP A 142 -8.65 20.65 -5.41
N PHE A 143 -7.92 21.69 -5.85
CA PHE A 143 -6.98 21.66 -6.98
C PHE A 143 -7.61 21.52 -8.38
N GLY A 144 -8.94 21.64 -8.51
CA GLY A 144 -9.61 21.68 -9.82
C GLY A 144 -9.78 20.32 -10.50
N PHE A 145 -9.66 19.22 -9.74
CA PHE A 145 -9.90 17.87 -10.26
C PHE A 145 -11.36 17.68 -10.66
N THR A 146 -11.58 17.04 -11.81
CA THR A 146 -12.93 16.73 -12.30
C THR A 146 -13.41 15.37 -11.79
N LYS A 147 -14.72 15.26 -11.54
CA LYS A 147 -15.36 13.99 -11.13
C LYS A 147 -15.70 13.09 -12.31
N GLU A 148 -15.67 13.60 -13.54
CA GLU A 148 -16.11 12.89 -14.76
C GLU A 148 -15.29 11.63 -15.06
N ALA A 149 -13.97 11.67 -14.83
CA ALA A 149 -13.07 10.53 -15.01
C ALA A 149 -12.59 9.89 -13.68
N GLY A 150 -13.23 10.23 -12.56
CA GLY A 150 -12.82 9.79 -11.23
C GLY A 150 -11.46 10.32 -10.79
N GLU A 151 -10.98 11.43 -11.36
CA GLU A 151 -9.65 12.01 -11.05
C GLU A 151 -9.50 12.34 -9.57
N ASN A 152 -10.60 12.81 -8.97
CA ASN A 152 -10.67 13.12 -7.55
C ASN A 152 -10.50 11.87 -6.65
N ILE A 153 -10.85 10.68 -7.12
CA ILE A 153 -10.67 9.43 -6.37
C ILE A 153 -9.34 8.77 -6.71
N ARG A 154 -8.82 8.96 -7.92
CA ARG A 154 -7.49 8.49 -8.33
C ARG A 154 -6.37 9.24 -7.60
N ALA A 155 -6.60 10.51 -7.26
CA ALA A 155 -5.66 11.38 -6.56
C ALA A 155 -5.54 11.14 -5.04
N THR A 156 -6.33 10.22 -4.46
CA THR A 156 -6.29 9.87 -3.03
C THR A 156 -5.23 8.83 -2.72
#